data_AF-A0A3B1DHC8-F1
#
_entry.id   AF-A0A3B1DHC8-F1
#
_cell.length_a   1.000
_cell.length_b   1.000
_cell.length_c   1.000
_cell.angle_alpha   90.00
_cell.angle_beta   90.00
_cell.angle_gamma   90.00
#
_symmetry.space_group_name_H-M   'P 1'
#
loop_
_entity.id
_entity.type
_entity.pdbx_description
1 polymer ?
#
loop_
_entity_poly.entity_id
_entity_poly.type
_entity_poly.pdbx_seq_one_letter_code
_entity_poly.pdbx_strand_id
1 'polypeptide(L)'
;MSLQRQFYLIARNLDRVDDDIRHRLLDVSPKLFELAADIAQFPPSLQPEFREIIAILTEVQPIFSSRRNTSILFDREGLGSVGRKTATNLAQRILSLANEFKEKEEE
;
A
#
# COMPACT_ATOMS: atom_id res chain seq x y z
N MET A 1 7.90 18.83 -1.11
CA MET A 1 8.18 17.57 -1.85
C MET A 1 6.93 17.28 -2.67
N SER A 2 7.01 16.92 -3.96
CA SER A 2 5.81 16.67 -4.77
C SER A 2 5.09 15.40 -4.30
N LEU A 3 3.77 15.34 -4.52
CA LEU A 3 2.95 14.19 -4.18
C LEU A 3 3.43 12.92 -4.89
N GLN A 4 3.83 13.02 -6.18
CA GLN A 4 4.42 11.90 -6.91
C GLN A 4 5.64 11.35 -6.20
N ARG A 5 6.59 12.23 -5.85
CA ARG A 5 7.83 11.83 -5.19
C ARG A 5 7.56 11.24 -3.82
N GLN A 6 6.59 11.78 -3.08
CA GLN A 6 6.17 11.22 -1.79
C GLN A 6 5.59 9.81 -1.96
N PHE A 7 4.66 9.63 -2.89
CA PHE A 7 4.05 8.33 -3.17
C PHE A 7 5.09 7.30 -3.63
N TYR A 8 5.98 7.68 -4.54
CA TYR A 8 7.07 6.83 -5.01
C TYR A 8 8.00 6.38 -3.88
N LEU A 9 8.42 7.31 -3.00
CA LEU A 9 9.27 6.97 -1.86
C LEU A 9 8.57 6.05 -0.86
N ILE A 10 7.26 6.21 -0.66
CA ILE A 10 6.45 5.31 0.16
C ILE A 10 6.40 3.92 -0.47
N ALA A 11 6.07 3.83 -1.76
CA ALA A 11 5.99 2.58 -2.50
C ALA A 11 7.33 1.83 -2.51
N ARG A 12 8.46 2.52 -2.71
CA ARG A 12 9.82 1.92 -2.68
C ARG A 12 10.17 1.24 -1.35
N ASN A 13 9.54 1.59 -0.23
CA ASN A 13 9.77 0.86 1.03
C ASN A 13 9.20 -0.56 1.02
N LEU A 14 8.27 -0.86 0.10
CA LEU A 14 7.71 -2.20 -0.08
C LEU A 14 8.67 -3.16 -0.79
N ASP A 15 9.66 -2.64 -1.53
CA ASP A 15 10.55 -3.43 -2.39
C ASP A 15 11.80 -4.00 -1.69
N ARG A 16 12.09 -3.66 -0.43
CA ARG A 16 13.31 -4.18 0.22
C ARG A 16 13.19 -5.70 0.49
N VAL A 17 14.28 -6.45 0.39
CA VAL A 17 14.18 -7.92 0.35
C VAL A 17 14.12 -8.57 1.74
N ASP A 18 14.53 -7.86 2.79
CA ASP A 18 14.90 -8.50 4.06
C ASP A 18 13.77 -8.69 5.10
N ASP A 19 12.60 -8.06 4.94
CA ASP A 19 11.48 -8.20 5.91
C ASP A 19 10.22 -8.77 5.25
N ASP A 20 9.38 -9.42 6.07
CA ASP A 20 8.07 -9.90 5.63
C ASP A 20 7.19 -8.75 5.14
N ILE A 21 6.80 -8.81 3.88
CA ILE A 21 6.03 -7.79 3.15
C ILE A 21 4.76 -7.35 3.89
N ARG A 22 4.14 -8.23 4.68
CA ARG A 22 2.95 -7.92 5.47
C ARG A 22 3.22 -6.83 6.50
N HIS A 23 4.34 -6.90 7.19
CA HIS A 23 4.71 -5.87 8.17
C HIS A 23 4.94 -4.53 7.50
N ARG A 24 5.59 -4.53 6.33
CA ARG A 24 5.87 -3.30 5.62
C ARG A 24 4.65 -2.65 5.01
N LEU A 25 3.71 -3.47 4.51
CA LEU A 25 2.43 -2.97 4.03
C LEU A 25 1.69 -2.19 5.13
N LEU A 26 1.70 -2.73 6.36
CA LEU A 26 1.14 -2.04 7.53
C LEU A 26 1.96 -0.82 7.97
N ASP A 27 3.27 -0.80 7.73
CA ASP A 27 4.12 0.35 8.08
C ASP A 27 3.95 1.53 7.11
N VAL A 28 3.63 1.25 5.85
CA VAL A 28 3.38 2.30 4.85
C VAL A 28 1.91 2.73 4.79
N SER A 29 0.97 1.90 5.26
CA SER A 29 -0.46 2.20 5.15
C SER A 29 -0.92 3.52 5.77
N PRO A 30 -0.39 3.99 6.93
CA PRO A 30 -0.78 5.31 7.45
C PRO A 30 -0.44 6.44 6.46
N LYS A 31 0.74 6.37 5.83
CA LYS A 31 1.18 7.37 4.85
C LYS A 31 0.35 7.29 3.56
N LEU A 32 -0.10 6.09 3.17
CA LEU A 32 -1.01 5.92 2.04
C LEU A 32 -2.40 6.50 2.33
N PHE A 33 -2.90 6.36 3.55
CA PHE A 33 -4.16 7.00 3.97
C PHE A 33 -4.07 8.53 4.01
N GLU A 34 -2.93 9.08 4.43
CA GLU A 34 -2.67 10.52 4.32
C GLU A 34 -2.76 11.00 2.86
N LEU A 35 -2.11 10.28 1.93
CA LEU A 35 -2.20 10.59 0.50
C LEU A 35 -3.63 10.44 -0.07
N ALA A 36 -4.44 9.55 0.50
CA ALA A 36 -5.83 9.35 0.10
C ALA A 36 -6.71 10.57 0.42
N ALA A 37 -6.37 11.36 1.43
CA ALA A 37 -7.04 12.63 1.71
C ALA A 37 -6.87 13.64 0.56
N ASP A 38 -5.72 13.56 -0.13
CA ASP A 38 -5.35 14.43 -1.27
C ASP A 38 -5.55 13.76 -2.63
N ILE A 39 -6.45 12.77 -2.74
CA ILE A 39 -6.62 11.97 -3.97
C ILE A 39 -6.95 12.80 -5.22
N ALA A 40 -7.53 13.98 -5.06
CA ALA A 40 -7.81 14.90 -6.17
C ALA A 40 -6.53 15.35 -6.90
N GLN A 41 -5.38 15.28 -6.24
CA GLN A 41 -4.07 15.60 -6.82
C GLN A 41 -3.48 14.42 -7.62
N PHE A 42 -4.06 13.21 -7.55
CA PHE A 42 -3.70 12.10 -8.43
C PHE A 42 -4.33 12.30 -9.82
N PRO A 43 -3.66 11.87 -10.91
CA PRO A 43 -4.21 11.90 -12.25
C PRO A 43 -5.56 11.15 -12.30
N PRO A 44 -6.58 11.68 -12.98
CA PRO A 44 -7.92 11.10 -12.99
C PRO A 44 -7.96 9.62 -13.38
N SER A 45 -7.06 9.18 -14.26
CA SER A 45 -6.95 7.77 -14.68
C SER A 45 -6.47 6.84 -13.57
N LEU A 46 -5.72 7.34 -12.59
CA LEU A 46 -5.08 6.56 -11.52
C LEU A 46 -5.90 6.56 -10.23
N GLN A 47 -6.81 7.51 -10.07
CA GLN A 47 -7.65 7.63 -8.88
C GLN A 47 -8.49 6.37 -8.58
N PRO A 48 -9.11 5.67 -9.56
CA PRO A 48 -9.90 4.48 -9.28
C PRO A 48 -9.07 3.35 -8.65
N GLU A 49 -7.90 3.07 -9.23
CA GLU A 49 -6.97 2.06 -8.72
C GLU A 49 -6.48 2.42 -7.32
N PHE A 50 -6.14 3.70 -7.09
CA PHE A 50 -5.72 4.15 -5.76
C PHE A 50 -6.84 4.00 -4.72
N ARG A 51 -8.10 4.34 -5.06
CA ARG A 51 -9.25 4.15 -4.16
C ARG A 51 -9.45 2.68 -3.80
N GLU A 52 -9.31 1.78 -4.77
CA GLU A 52 -9.45 0.35 -4.53
C GLU A 52 -8.35 -0.16 -3.59
N ILE A 53 -7.10 0.26 -3.81
CA ILE A 53 -5.98 -0.06 -2.92
C ILE A 53 -6.28 0.42 -1.50
N ILE A 54 -6.77 1.66 -1.32
CA ILE A 54 -7.11 2.21 0.00
C ILE A 54 -8.25 1.43 0.66
N ALA A 55 -9.27 1.03 -0.09
CA ALA A 55 -10.37 0.21 0.43
C ALA A 55 -9.85 -1.13 0.97
N ILE A 56 -9.05 -1.85 0.19
CA ILE A 56 -8.47 -3.13 0.62
C ILE A 56 -7.50 -2.91 1.80
N LEU A 57 -6.70 -1.84 1.77
CA LEU A 57 -5.78 -1.49 2.87
C LEU A 57 -6.52 -1.25 4.19
N THR A 58 -7.72 -0.71 4.13
CA THR A 58 -8.59 -0.46 5.29
C THR A 58 -9.08 -1.78 5.89
N GLU A 59 -9.48 -2.73 5.06
CA GLU A 59 -9.91 -4.08 5.49
C GLU A 59 -8.79 -4.88 6.14
N VAL A 60 -7.55 -4.70 5.66
CA VAL A 60 -6.38 -5.44 6.18
C VAL A 60 -5.71 -4.76 7.38
N GLN A 61 -6.16 -3.58 7.84
CA GLN A 61 -5.57 -2.93 9.00
C GLN A 61 -5.71 -3.78 10.27
N PRO A 62 -4.71 -3.79 11.15
CA PRO A 62 -4.86 -4.37 12.47
C PRO A 62 -5.87 -3.54 13.28
N ILE A 63 -6.67 -4.22 14.11
CA ILE A 63 -7.63 -3.58 15.03
C ILE A 63 -6.90 -2.61 15.97
N PHE A 64 -5.67 -2.96 16.35
CA PHE A 64 -4.79 -2.09 17.14
C PHE A 64 -3.43 -1.95 16.44
N SER A 65 -2.98 -0.71 16.21
CA SER A 65 -1.70 -0.42 15.55
C SER A 65 -0.49 -1.04 16.27
N SER A 66 -0.54 -1.16 17.60
CA SER A 66 0.49 -1.82 18.42
C SER A 66 0.45 -3.36 18.35
N ARG A 67 -0.61 -3.94 17.78
CA ARG A 67 -0.82 -5.40 17.67
C ARG A 67 -1.01 -5.80 16.21
N ARG A 68 0.08 -5.73 15.44
CA ARG A 68 0.10 -6.07 13.99
C ARG A 68 -0.47 -7.45 13.67
N ASN A 69 -0.34 -8.40 14.58
CA ASN A 69 -0.88 -9.76 14.47
C ASN A 69 -2.43 -9.84 14.52
N THR A 70 -3.12 -8.74 14.83
CA THR A 70 -4.59 -8.66 14.77
C THR A 70 -5.10 -8.31 13.38
N SER A 71 -4.22 -8.00 12.43
CA SER A 71 -4.58 -7.87 11.02
C SER A 71 -4.89 -9.24 10.42
N ILE A 72 -5.88 -9.29 9.53
CA ILE A 72 -6.24 -10.49 8.75
C ILE A 72 -5.07 -11.05 7.92
N LEU A 73 -4.01 -10.26 7.68
CA LEU A 73 -2.77 -10.72 7.04
C LEU A 73 -1.98 -11.72 7.89
N PHE A 74 -2.26 -11.80 9.19
CA PHE A 74 -1.57 -12.63 10.17
C PHE A 74 -2.46 -13.71 10.80
N ASP A 75 -3.70 -13.87 10.33
CA ASP A 75 -4.65 -14.79 10.96
C ASP A 75 -4.17 -16.25 10.91
N ARG A 76 -4.38 -16.96 12.02
CA ARG A 76 -3.67 -18.19 12.43
C ARG A 76 -4.25 -19.48 11.87
N GLU A 77 -5.41 -19.43 11.22
CA GLU A 77 -6.17 -20.57 10.68
C GLU A 77 -5.58 -21.09 9.33
N GLY A 78 -4.25 -21.21 9.20
CA GLY A 78 -3.59 -21.72 7.98
C GLY A 78 -3.46 -20.70 6.83
N LEU A 79 -3.86 -19.44 7.05
CA LEU A 79 -3.87 -18.36 6.07
C LEU A 79 -2.53 -17.61 5.93
N GLY A 80 -1.45 -18.05 6.57
CA GLY A 80 -0.15 -17.36 6.49
C GLY A 80 0.37 -17.18 5.05
N SER A 81 0.09 -18.13 4.16
CA SER A 81 0.39 -18.04 2.73
C SER A 81 -0.57 -17.11 1.99
N VAL A 82 -1.85 -17.12 2.34
CA VAL A 82 -2.90 -16.28 1.74
C VAL A 82 -2.68 -14.82 2.12
N GLY A 83 -2.50 -14.51 3.41
CA GLY A 83 -2.19 -13.16 3.89
C GLY A 83 -0.89 -12.61 3.31
N ARG A 84 0.14 -13.45 3.17
CA ARG A 84 1.38 -13.06 2.49
C ARG A 84 1.13 -12.78 1.00
N LYS A 85 0.39 -13.63 0.29
CA LYS A 85 0.04 -13.42 -1.13
C LYS A 85 -0.78 -12.15 -1.33
N THR A 86 -1.77 -11.89 -0.48
CA THR A 86 -2.56 -10.65 -0.50
C THR A 86 -1.66 -9.44 -0.30
N ALA A 87 -0.76 -9.47 0.68
CA ALA A 87 0.17 -8.38 0.92
C ALA A 87 1.15 -8.17 -0.24
N THR A 88 1.68 -9.25 -0.85
CA THR A 88 2.54 -9.17 -2.03
C THR A 88 1.79 -8.56 -3.21
N ASN A 89 0.57 -9.01 -3.49
CA ASN A 89 -0.25 -8.48 -4.59
C ASN A 89 -0.54 -6.98 -4.39
N LEU A 90 -0.92 -6.57 -3.17
CA LEU A 90 -1.14 -5.17 -2.86
C LEU A 90 0.13 -4.34 -3.02
N ALA A 91 1.27 -4.86 -2.56
CA ALA A 91 2.54 -4.18 -2.70
C ALA A 91 2.94 -3.99 -4.17
N GLN A 92 2.71 -5.00 -5.01
CA GLN A 92 2.94 -4.91 -6.46
C GLN A 92 2.03 -3.87 -7.11
N ARG A 93 0.72 -3.85 -6.77
CA ARG A 93 -0.22 -2.83 -7.27
C ARG A 93 0.23 -1.41 -6.89
N ILE A 94 0.63 -1.21 -5.63
CA ILE A 94 1.14 0.09 -5.15
C ILE A 94 2.41 0.51 -5.91
N LEU A 95 3.35 -0.42 -6.11
CA LEU A 95 4.58 -0.17 -6.85
C LEU A 95 4.31 0.18 -8.32
N SER A 96 3.46 -0.59 -9.00
CA SER A 96 3.07 -0.34 -10.39
C SER A 96 2.39 1.02 -10.53
N LEU A 97 1.43 1.33 -9.66
CA LEU A 97 0.74 2.63 -9.65
C LEU A 97 1.71 3.79 -9.40
N ALA A 98 2.73 3.60 -8.56
CA ALA A 98 3.73 4.62 -8.28
C ALA A 98 4.66 4.88 -9.46
N ASN A 99 4.99 3.84 -10.24
CA ASN A 99 5.75 4.00 -11.48
C ASN A 99 4.92 4.72 -12.55
N GLU A 100 3.65 4.32 -12.73
CA GLU A 100 2.76 4.98 -13.69
C GLU A 100 2.50 6.45 -13.32
N PHE A 101 2.32 6.75 -12.04
CA PHE A 101 2.16 8.14 -11.59
C PHE A 101 3.42 8.97 -11.82
N LYS A 102 4.61 8.36 -11.73
CA LYS A 102 5.87 9.03 -12.06
C LYS A 102 5.98 9.31 -13.57
N GLU A 103 5.62 8.35 -14.42
CA GLU A 103 5.70 8.48 -15.88
C GLU A 103 4.77 9.56 -16.43
N LYS A 104 3.57 9.74 -15.86
CA LYS A 104 2.60 10.76 -16.28
C LYS A 104 2.97 12.21 -15.94
N GLU A 105 4.09 12.46 -15.26
CA GLU A 105 4.65 13.81 -15.05
C GLU A 105 5.68 14.20 -16.13
N GLU A 106 6.23 13.19 -16.83
CA GLU A 106 7.23 13.38 -17.90
C GLU A 106 6.59 13.55 -19.29
N GLU A 107 5.26 13.38 -19.40
CA GLU A 107 4.41 13.64 -20.57
C GLU A 107 3.76 15.04 -20.52
#